data_AF-A0A7J4DT58-F1
#
_entry.id   AF-A0A7J4DT58-F1
#
_cell.length_a   1.000
_cell.length_b   1.000
_cell.length_c   1.000
_cell.angle_alpha   90.00
_cell.angle_beta   90.00
_cell.angle_gamma   90.00
#
_symmetry.space_group_name_H-M   'P 1'
#
loop_
_entity.id
_entity.type
_entity.pdbx_description
1 polymer ?
#
loop_
_entity_poly.entity_id
_entity_poly.type
_entity_poly.pdbx_seq_one_letter_code
_entity_poly.pdbx_strand_id
1 'polypeptide(L)'
;MPEANAAGLGVHATLDLGGQLRFGPDVRYIDQLDYQVDEGLRDVFAGAIRRYWPDCDARRLQPAYAGVRPKLSGPGEPARDFVFQDHTTHGIVGLVSLLGIESPGLTACLALAEQVAIRLDAV
;
A
#
# COMPACT_ATOMS: atom_id res chain seq x y z
N MET A 1 14.27 -5.64 -11.41
CA MET A 1 13.08 -5.23 -12.19
C MET A 1 11.87 -5.79 -11.46
N PRO A 2 10.83 -4.99 -11.16
CA PRO A 2 9.59 -5.54 -10.61
C PRO A 2 9.02 -6.57 -11.60
N GLU A 3 8.52 -7.69 -11.09
CA GLU A 3 7.95 -8.75 -11.91
C GLU A 3 6.65 -8.25 -12.56
N ALA A 4 6.49 -8.50 -13.86
CA ALA A 4 5.42 -7.94 -14.69
C ALA A 4 3.98 -8.31 -14.26
N ASN A 5 3.83 -9.25 -13.33
CA ASN A 5 2.53 -9.78 -12.87
C ASN A 5 2.37 -9.83 -11.35
N ALA A 6 3.26 -9.21 -10.58
CA ALA A 6 3.07 -9.12 -9.13
C ALA A 6 2.20 -7.90 -8.81
N ALA A 7 1.21 -8.05 -7.91
CA ALA A 7 0.37 -6.95 -7.42
C ALA A 7 1.13 -5.87 -6.60
N GLY A 8 2.46 -5.88 -6.67
CA GLY A 8 3.42 -4.97 -6.03
C GLY A 8 4.80 -5.05 -6.68
N LEU A 9 5.70 -4.16 -6.27
CA LEU A 9 7.04 -3.99 -6.85
C LEU A 9 8.08 -5.04 -6.36
N GLY A 10 7.69 -5.94 -5.46
CA GLY A 10 8.55 -6.91 -4.78
C GLY A 10 8.88 -6.50 -3.34
N VAL A 11 9.71 -7.29 -2.66
CA VAL A 11 10.18 -7.00 -1.29
C VAL A 11 11.31 -5.98 -1.35
N HIS A 12 11.04 -4.73 -0.95
CA HIS A 12 12.02 -3.63 -0.93
C HIS A 12 12.65 -3.46 0.45
N ALA A 13 13.84 -2.87 0.46
CA ALA A 13 14.50 -2.39 1.66
C ALA A 13 14.14 -0.91 1.91
N THR A 14 13.66 -0.58 3.10
CA THR A 14 13.44 0.79 3.55
C THR A 14 14.11 1.02 4.90
N LEU A 15 14.51 2.27 5.17
CA LEU A 15 15.03 2.70 6.46
C LEU A 15 14.00 3.61 7.11
N ASP A 16 13.71 3.37 8.39
CA ASP A 16 12.99 4.35 9.17
C ASP A 16 13.92 5.50 9.63
N LEU A 17 13.34 6.51 10.27
CA LEU A 17 14.08 7.68 10.75
C LEU A 17 15.10 7.34 11.86
N GLY A 18 14.96 6.19 12.52
CA GLY A 18 15.92 5.67 13.50
C GLY A 18 17.05 4.85 12.87
N GLY A 19 17.04 4.67 11.55
CA GLY A 19 18.02 3.86 10.83
C GLY A 19 17.73 2.35 10.87
N GLN A 20 16.55 1.92 11.33
CA GLN A 20 16.18 0.51 11.31
C GLN A 20 15.81 0.08 9.89
N LEU A 21 16.46 -0.98 9.40
CA LEU A 21 16.17 -1.59 8.12
C LEU A 21 14.91 -2.46 8.20
N ARG A 22 14.00 -2.25 7.24
CA ARG A 22 12.75 -3.01 7.09
C ARG A 22 12.64 -3.55 5.68
N PHE A 23 12.02 -4.72 5.56
CA PHE A 23 11.81 -5.38 4.27
C PHE A 23 10.33 -5.55 3.99
N GLY A 24 9.95 -5.31 2.73
CA GLY A 24 8.58 -5.50 2.25
C GLY A 24 8.15 -4.36 1.34
N PRO A 25 6.84 -4.17 1.21
CA PRO A 25 5.79 -5.12 1.58
C PRO A 25 5.68 -6.26 0.55
N ASP A 26 5.20 -7.42 0.97
CA ASP A 26 4.56 -8.37 0.04
C ASP A 26 3.09 -7.94 -0.20
N VAL A 27 2.35 -8.74 -0.98
CA VAL A 27 0.96 -8.44 -1.31
C VAL A 27 0.12 -9.70 -1.24
N ARG A 28 -0.94 -9.64 -0.44
CA ARG A 28 -2.02 -10.64 -0.36
C ARG A 28 -3.37 -9.93 -0.36
N TYR A 29 -4.35 -10.49 -1.06
CA TYR A 29 -5.74 -10.07 -0.94
C TYR A 29 -6.38 -10.80 0.24
N ILE A 30 -7.21 -10.10 1.01
CA ILE A 30 -7.88 -10.59 2.20
C ILE A 30 -9.34 -10.14 2.19
N ASP A 31 -10.24 -11.00 2.67
CA ASP A 31 -11.68 -10.68 2.76
C ASP A 31 -12.05 -9.98 4.08
N GLN A 32 -11.21 -10.12 5.10
CA GLN A 32 -11.38 -9.51 6.41
C GLN A 32 -10.11 -8.80 6.84
N LEU A 33 -10.25 -7.75 7.65
CA LEU A 33 -9.11 -7.02 8.19
C LEU A 33 -8.29 -7.94 9.10
N ASP A 34 -7.07 -8.24 8.66
CA ASP A 34 -6.09 -9.01 9.41
C ASP A 34 -4.73 -8.30 9.34
N TYR A 35 -4.21 -7.96 10.53
CA TYR A 35 -2.94 -7.27 10.72
C TYR A 35 -1.88 -8.17 11.36
N GLN A 36 -2.15 -9.48 11.52
CA GLN A 36 -1.15 -10.42 12.00
C GLN A 36 -0.04 -10.59 10.96
N VAL A 37 1.20 -10.60 11.44
CA VAL A 37 2.38 -10.89 10.62
C VAL A 37 2.62 -12.39 10.69
N ASP A 38 2.50 -13.06 9.55
CA ASP A 38 2.76 -14.50 9.44
C ASP A 38 4.28 -14.77 9.47
N GLU A 39 4.77 -15.34 10.57
CA GLU A 39 6.17 -15.72 10.70
C GLU A 39 6.61 -16.80 9.71
N GLY A 40 5.67 -17.58 9.16
CA GLY A 40 5.92 -18.58 8.13
C GLY A 40 6.45 -18.00 6.82
N LEU A 41 6.30 -16.69 6.60
CA LEU A 41 6.81 -15.99 5.42
C LEU A 41 8.31 -15.66 5.49
N ARG A 42 8.99 -15.95 6.61
CA ARG A 42 10.40 -15.62 6.84
C ARG A 42 11.32 -16.09 5.71
N ASP A 43 11.21 -17.36 5.32
CA ASP A 43 12.08 -17.93 4.28
C ASP A 43 11.73 -17.41 2.87
N VAL A 44 10.45 -17.11 2.63
CA VAL A 44 9.98 -16.49 1.38
C VAL A 44 10.59 -15.09 1.23
N PHE A 45 10.53 -14.27 2.28
CA PHE A 45 11.16 -12.95 2.31
C PHE A 45 12.67 -13.05 2.14
N ALA A 46 13.35 -13.95 2.86
CA ALA A 46 14.78 -14.15 2.73
C ALA A 46 15.17 -14.54 1.29
N GLY A 47 14.40 -15.42 0.64
CA GLY A 47 14.59 -15.79 -0.77
C GLY A 47 14.47 -14.60 -1.71
N ALA A 48 13.48 -13.73 -1.51
CA ALA A 48 13.32 -12.51 -2.31
C ALA A 48 14.46 -11.50 -2.09
N ILE A 49 14.87 -11.28 -0.83
CA ILE A 49 15.94 -10.36 -0.44
C ILE A 49 17.29 -10.81 -1.01
N ARG A 50 17.58 -12.11 -1.03
CA ARG A 50 18.84 -12.67 -1.57
C ARG A 50 19.11 -12.34 -3.04
N ARG A 51 18.09 -11.92 -3.78
CA ARG A 51 18.26 -11.43 -5.17
C ARG A 51 19.12 -10.15 -5.24
N TYR A 52 19.14 -9.33 -4.18
CA TYR A 52 19.94 -8.10 -4.12
C TYR A 52 20.85 -8.02 -2.88
N TRP A 53 20.67 -8.88 -1.89
CA TRP A 53 21.56 -9.07 -0.75
C TRP A 53 21.80 -10.56 -0.47
N PRO A 54 22.73 -11.21 -1.21
CA PRO A 54 22.92 -12.66 -1.20
C PRO A 54 23.21 -13.27 0.18
N ASP A 55 23.88 -12.51 1.06
CA ASP A 55 24.26 -12.96 2.41
C ASP A 55 23.15 -12.77 3.45
N CYS A 56 21.91 -12.48 3.02
CA CYS A 56 20.77 -12.35 3.93
C CYS A 56 20.53 -13.65 4.72
N ASP A 57 20.75 -13.60 6.03
CA ASP A 57 20.42 -14.65 6.99
C ASP A 57 18.95 -14.54 7.42
N ALA A 58 18.14 -15.52 7.03
CA ALA A 58 16.71 -15.57 7.34
C ALA A 58 16.44 -15.48 8.85
N ARG A 59 17.33 -16.02 9.70
CA ARG A 59 17.19 -16.02 11.16
C ARG A 59 17.27 -14.63 11.77
N ARG A 60 17.80 -13.65 11.04
CA ARG A 60 17.88 -12.24 11.46
C ARG A 60 16.62 -11.45 11.10
N LEU A 61 15.73 -12.00 10.27
CA LEU A 61 14.46 -11.38 9.94
C LEU A 61 13.49 -11.59 11.10
N GLN A 62 13.03 -10.47 11.65
CA GLN A 62 12.06 -10.43 12.74
C GLN A 62 10.72 -9.88 12.20
N PRO A 63 9.57 -10.36 12.70
CA PRO A 63 8.28 -9.77 12.37
C PRO A 63 8.26 -8.28 12.72
N ALA A 64 7.76 -7.46 11.80
CA ALA A 64 7.64 -6.01 11.99
C ALA A 64 6.17 -5.61 12.14
N TYR A 65 5.47 -5.37 11.03
CA TYR A 65 4.06 -5.00 11.01
C TYR A 65 3.42 -5.36 9.67
N ALA A 66 2.09 -5.40 9.65
CA ALA A 66 1.29 -5.50 8.44
C ALA A 66 0.47 -4.22 8.22
N GLY A 67 0.06 -3.98 6.98
CA GLY A 67 -0.86 -2.90 6.62
C GLY A 67 -1.83 -3.36 5.54
N VAL A 68 -3.06 -2.85 5.59
CA VAL A 68 -4.11 -3.17 4.62
C VAL A 68 -4.33 -1.95 3.72
N ARG A 69 -4.29 -2.16 2.40
CA ARG A 69 -4.52 -1.10 1.41
C ARG A 69 -5.99 -1.03 1.02
N PRO A 70 -6.60 0.16 0.92
CA PRO A 70 -7.97 0.31 0.45
C PRO A 70 -8.02 0.22 -1.09
N LYS A 71 -7.80 -0.97 -1.67
CA LYS A 71 -7.80 -1.15 -3.13
C LYS A 71 -9.20 -1.08 -3.74
N LEU A 72 -9.30 -0.52 -4.94
CA LEU A 72 -10.52 -0.52 -5.77
C LEU A 72 -10.55 -1.63 -6.83
N SER A 73 -9.43 -2.34 -7.00
CA SER A 73 -9.26 -3.42 -7.96
C SER A 73 -9.05 -4.74 -7.21
N GLY A 74 -9.68 -5.81 -7.70
CA GLY A 74 -9.55 -7.16 -7.18
C GLY A 74 -8.30 -7.91 -7.68
N PRO A 75 -8.12 -9.17 -7.26
CA PRO A 75 -7.06 -10.03 -7.78
C PRO A 75 -7.11 -10.17 -9.31
N GLY A 76 -6.00 -9.87 -9.98
CA GLY A 76 -5.89 -9.95 -11.45
C GLY A 76 -6.50 -8.77 -12.21
N GLU A 77 -7.18 -7.84 -11.54
CA GLU A 77 -7.69 -6.62 -12.16
C GLU A 77 -6.59 -5.55 -12.28
N PRO A 78 -6.67 -4.67 -13.31
CA PRO A 78 -5.73 -3.57 -13.43
C PRO A 78 -5.85 -2.62 -12.23
N ALA A 79 -4.71 -2.04 -11.83
CA ALA A 79 -4.69 -1.01 -10.81
C ALA A 79 -5.60 0.16 -11.22
N ARG A 80 -6.38 0.66 -10.26
CA ARG A 80 -7.29 1.80 -10.45
C ARG A 80 -6.74 3.04 -9.76
N ASP A 81 -7.03 4.19 -10.35
CA ASP A 81 -6.66 5.49 -9.79
C ASP A 81 -7.49 5.83 -8.53
N PHE A 82 -7.05 6.83 -7.79
CA PHE A 82 -7.80 7.42 -6.68
C PHE A 82 -9.13 7.98 -7.18
N VAL A 83 -10.20 7.77 -6.41
CA VAL A 83 -11.54 8.23 -6.77
C VAL A 83 -12.01 9.28 -5.78
N PHE A 84 -12.36 10.45 -6.32
CA PHE A 84 -13.11 11.47 -5.63
C PHE A 84 -14.56 11.39 -6.08
N GLN A 85 -15.49 11.39 -5.13
CA GLN A 85 -16.90 11.57 -5.40
C GLN A 85 -17.39 12.79 -4.62
N ASP A 86 -18.14 13.64 -5.29
CA ASP A 86 -18.76 14.83 -4.70
C ASP A 86 -20.24 14.91 -5.10
N HIS A 87 -20.88 16.04 -4.80
CA HIS A 87 -22.29 16.27 -5.12
C HIS A 87 -22.64 16.08 -6.61
N THR A 88 -21.71 16.27 -7.55
CA THR A 88 -21.95 16.02 -8.99
C THR A 88 -22.00 14.52 -9.31
N THR A 89 -21.38 13.69 -8.48
CA THR A 89 -21.32 12.23 -8.64
C THR A 89 -22.44 11.54 -7.86
N HIS A 90 -22.67 11.90 -6.60
CA HIS A 90 -23.61 11.21 -5.72
C HIS A 90 -24.82 12.06 -5.28
N GLY A 91 -24.89 13.35 -5.64
CA GLY A 91 -26.04 14.21 -5.36
C GLY A 91 -26.15 14.74 -3.92
N ILE A 92 -25.12 14.55 -3.09
CA ILE A 92 -25.12 14.96 -1.66
C ILE A 92 -24.23 16.19 -1.50
N VAL A 93 -24.83 17.33 -1.19
CA VAL A 93 -24.13 18.59 -0.93
C VAL A 93 -23.34 18.50 0.38
N GLY A 94 -22.11 19.00 0.36
CA GLY A 94 -21.23 19.03 1.54
C GLY A 94 -20.54 17.70 1.89
N LEU A 95 -20.71 16.66 1.06
CA LEU A 95 -20.00 15.39 1.21
C LEU A 95 -18.99 15.20 0.07
N VAL A 96 -17.75 14.85 0.42
CA VAL A 96 -16.73 14.38 -0.53
C VAL A 96 -16.20 13.02 -0.04
N SER A 97 -16.29 12.00 -0.88
CA SER A 97 -15.76 10.66 -0.59
C SER A 97 -14.44 10.43 -1.32
N LEU A 98 -13.42 9.96 -0.60
CA LEU A 98 -12.13 9.56 -1.15
C LEU A 98 -12.03 8.04 -1.07
N LEU A 99 -11.97 7.38 -2.22
CA LEU A 99 -11.92 5.94 -2.33
C LEU A 99 -10.63 5.53 -3.03
N GLY A 100 -10.06 4.39 -2.66
CA GLY A 100 -8.88 3.89 -3.35
C GLY A 100 -7.55 4.53 -2.92
N ILE A 101 -7.52 5.31 -1.84
CA ILE A 101 -6.31 6.05 -1.41
C ILE A 101 -5.26 5.08 -0.82
N GLU A 102 -4.61 4.31 -1.69
CA GLU A 102 -3.46 3.47 -1.38
C GLU A 102 -2.13 4.20 -1.63
N SER A 103 -1.03 3.52 -1.94
CA SER A 103 0.22 4.19 -2.32
C SER A 103 0.06 4.90 -3.67
N PRO A 104 0.51 6.17 -3.84
CA PRO A 104 1.36 6.98 -2.94
C PRO A 104 0.58 8.02 -2.08
N GLY A 105 -0.51 7.62 -1.43
CA GLY A 105 -1.45 8.50 -0.74
C GLY A 105 -0.85 9.34 0.39
N LEU A 106 0.14 8.82 1.12
CA LEU A 106 0.86 9.62 2.12
C LEU A 106 1.64 10.76 1.48
N THR A 107 2.37 10.48 0.39
CA THR A 107 3.12 11.51 -0.34
C THR A 107 2.18 12.55 -0.96
N ALA A 108 1.00 12.11 -1.42
CA ALA A 108 0.01 12.96 -2.05
C ALA A 108 -0.95 13.64 -1.06
N CYS A 109 -0.82 13.45 0.26
CA CYS A 109 -1.88 13.78 1.22
C CYS A 109 -2.29 15.26 1.22
N LEU A 110 -1.33 16.18 1.03
CA LEU A 110 -1.61 17.61 0.97
C LEU A 110 -2.35 18.00 -0.32
N ALA A 111 -1.93 17.45 -1.47
CA ALA A 111 -2.62 17.66 -2.73
C ALA A 111 -4.04 17.06 -2.72
N LEU A 112 -4.22 15.89 -2.07
CA LEU A 112 -5.54 15.30 -1.86
C LEU A 112 -6.43 16.24 -1.03
N ALA A 113 -5.90 16.82 0.05
CA ALA A 113 -6.64 17.78 0.87
C ALA A 113 -7.04 19.04 0.10
N GLU A 114 -6.17 19.59 -0.74
CA GLU A 114 -6.48 20.72 -1.63
C GLU A 114 -7.63 20.37 -2.60
N GLN A 115 -7.61 19.17 -3.18
CA GLN A 115 -8.69 18.69 -4.05
C GLN A 115 -10.03 18.53 -3.34
N VAL A 116 -10.02 18.19 -2.05
CA VAL A 116 -11.22 18.16 -1.20
C VAL A 116 -11.75 19.57 -0.96
N ALA A 117 -10.90 20.51 -0.58
CA ALA A 117 -11.29 21.90 -0.32
C ALA A 117 -11.96 22.53 -1.56
N ILE A 118 -11.34 22.39 -2.74
CA ILE A 118 -11.89 22.90 -4.01
C ILE A 118 -13.30 22.34 -4.28
N ARG A 119 -13.53 21.05 -4.00
CA ARG A 119 -14.82 20.38 -4.26
C ARG A 119 -15.90 20.78 -3.25
N LEU A 120 -15.52 21.09 -2.01
CA LEU A 120 -16.44 21.58 -1.00
C LEU A 120 -16.86 23.03 -1.27
N ASP A 121 -15.93 23.87 -1.78
CA ASP A 121 -16.20 25.28 -2.10
C ASP A 121 -16.98 25.47 -3.41
N ALA A 122 -17.05 24.43 -4.26
CA ALA A 122 -17.74 24.47 -5.55
C ALA A 122 -19.28 24.35 -5.45
N VAL A 123 -19.85 24.42 -4.25
CA VAL A 123 -21.28 24.23 -3.96
C VAL A 123 -21.92 25.44 -3.31
#